data_AF-A0A239GCI1-F1
#
_entry.id   AF-A0A239GCI1-F1
#
_cell.length_a   1.000
_cell.length_b   1.000
_cell.length_c   1.000
_cell.angle_alpha   90.00
_cell.angle_beta   90.00
_cell.angle_gamma   90.00
#
_symmetry.space_group_name_H-M   'P 1'
#
loop_
_entity.id
_entity.type
_entity.pdbx_description
1 polymer ?
#
loop_
_entity_poly.entity_id
_entity_poly.type
_entity_poly.pdbx_seq_one_letter_code
_entity_poly.pdbx_strand_id
1 'polypeptide(L)'
;MTAVHMIAPDRRRHAEPIFVSGSLSIRQLPQAVKARLGKIVDDGVPVLVGDARGVDTAVQLYLSDWNVDAVTVFCTGSTPRNNIGGWPVTRVKSDARPGTREWHSAKDREMSLLAGAGLVIWDGTSKGSGFN
;
A
#
# COMPACT_ATOMS: atom_id res chain seq x y z
N MET A 1 3.96 34.22 34.16
CA MET A 1 3.38 33.21 33.24
C MET A 1 4.53 32.55 32.51
N THR A 2 4.89 31.34 32.89
CA THR A 2 6.01 30.60 32.28
C THR A 2 5.46 29.81 31.11
N ALA A 3 5.83 30.18 29.88
CA ALA A 3 5.50 29.38 28.70
C ALA A 3 6.39 28.13 28.69
N VAL A 4 5.79 26.97 28.90
CA VAL A 4 6.46 25.67 28.67
C VAL A 4 6.46 25.45 27.17
N HIS A 5 7.57 25.75 26.52
CA HIS A 5 7.78 25.33 25.14
C HIS A 5 8.08 23.82 25.16
N MET A 6 7.04 23.01 24.97
CA MET A 6 7.24 21.59 24.67
C MET A 6 7.81 21.48 23.26
N ILE A 7 9.13 21.34 23.16
CA ILE A 7 9.75 20.83 21.94
C ILE A 7 9.39 19.33 21.90
N ALA A 8 8.34 18.99 21.14
CA ALA A 8 8.10 17.60 20.79
C ALA A 8 9.37 17.08 20.10
N PRO A 9 9.89 15.89 20.45
CA PRO A 9 11.09 15.38 19.82
C PRO A 9 10.85 15.29 18.31
N ASP A 10 11.76 15.88 17.53
CA ASP A 10 11.82 15.69 16.09
C ASP A 10 12.11 14.22 15.81
N ARG A 11 11.06 13.40 15.76
CA ARG A 11 11.14 12.01 15.35
C ARG A 11 11.12 11.94 13.83
N ARG A 12 12.08 12.56 13.14
CA ARG A 12 12.46 12.09 11.80
C ARG A 12 13.30 10.82 11.92
N ARG A 13 12.70 9.77 12.48
CA ARG A 13 12.77 8.48 11.80
C ARG A 13 11.55 8.52 10.89
N HIS A 14 11.74 8.70 9.59
CA HIS A 14 10.65 8.38 8.67
C HIS A 14 10.23 6.95 9.02
N ALA A 15 9.01 6.76 9.56
CA ALA A 15 8.50 5.43 9.78
C ALA A 15 8.55 4.74 8.43
N GLU A 16 9.34 3.67 8.34
CA GLU A 16 9.53 2.97 7.07
C GLU A 16 8.15 2.52 6.57
N PRO A 17 7.82 2.80 5.31
CA PRO A 17 6.49 2.50 4.81
C PRO A 17 6.22 1.00 4.86
N ILE A 18 4.95 0.65 4.97
CA ILE A 18 4.50 -0.73 4.76
C ILE A 18 3.89 -0.83 3.37
N PHE A 19 4.33 -1.80 2.58
CA PHE A 19 3.63 -2.13 1.36
C PHE A 19 2.51 -3.14 1.63
N VAL A 20 1.40 -2.95 0.94
CA VAL A 20 0.26 -3.86 0.98
C VAL A 20 0.00 -4.38 -0.42
N SER A 21 -0.06 -5.70 -0.56
CA SER A 21 -0.46 -6.38 -1.79
C SER A 21 -1.33 -7.59 -1.48
N GLY A 22 -1.90 -8.23 -2.49
CA GLY A 22 -2.60 -9.48 -2.28
C GLY A 22 -3.40 -10.00 -3.46
N SER A 23 -4.27 -10.96 -3.17
CA SER A 23 -5.00 -11.71 -4.19
C SER A 23 -6.04 -10.85 -4.93
N LEU A 24 -6.12 -11.02 -6.25
CA LEU A 24 -7.14 -10.36 -7.09
C LEU A 24 -8.57 -10.83 -6.78
N SER A 25 -8.71 -12.00 -6.15
CA SER A 25 -9.98 -12.64 -5.76
C SER A 25 -10.60 -12.02 -4.50
N ILE A 26 -9.81 -11.45 -3.60
CA ILE A 26 -10.28 -10.90 -2.33
C ILE A 26 -10.81 -9.49 -2.57
N ARG A 27 -12.13 -9.33 -2.50
CA ARG A 27 -12.81 -8.03 -2.72
C ARG A 27 -13.23 -7.33 -1.43
N GLN A 28 -13.18 -8.03 -0.31
CA GLN A 28 -13.46 -7.49 1.01
C GLN A 28 -12.38 -7.95 1.96
N LEU A 29 -11.87 -7.02 2.77
CA LEU A 29 -10.81 -7.32 3.72
C LEU A 29 -11.38 -8.12 4.91
N PRO A 30 -10.78 -9.28 5.25
CA PRO A 30 -11.11 -9.99 6.49
C PRO A 30 -10.93 -9.08 7.71
N GLN A 31 -11.71 -9.31 8.77
CA GLN A 31 -11.66 -8.46 9.97
C GLN A 31 -10.26 -8.40 10.60
N ALA A 32 -9.53 -9.51 10.60
CA ALA A 32 -8.15 -9.55 11.10
C ALA A 32 -7.20 -8.63 10.29
N VAL A 33 -7.40 -8.55 8.97
CA VAL A 33 -6.64 -7.65 8.09
C VAL A 33 -7.00 -6.20 8.38
N LYS A 34 -8.29 -5.87 8.52
CA LYS A 34 -8.74 -4.53 8.91
C LYS A 34 -8.15 -4.10 10.25
N ALA A 35 -8.16 -4.99 11.25
CA ALA A 35 -7.57 -4.71 12.56
C ALA A 35 -6.05 -4.43 12.47
N ARG A 36 -5.34 -5.13 11.58
CA ARG A 36 -3.91 -4.87 11.36
C ARG A 36 -3.67 -3.55 10.62
N LEU A 37 -4.46 -3.25 9.59
CA LEU A 37 -4.40 -1.97 8.88
C LEU A 37 -4.75 -0.79 9.80
N GLY A 38 -5.76 -0.95 10.67
CA GLY A 38 -6.11 0.05 11.67
C GLY A 38 -4.93 0.43 12.55
N LYS A 39 -4.18 -0.55 13.05
CA LYS A 39 -2.94 -0.28 13.82
C LYS A 39 -1.89 0.49 13.01
N ILE A 40 -1.69 0.12 11.74
CA ILE A 40 -0.75 0.82 10.83
C ILE A 40 -1.17 2.29 10.67
N VAL A 41 -2.47 2.54 10.51
CA VAL A 41 -3.05 3.88 10.39
C VAL A 41 -2.90 4.67 11.69
N ASP A 42 -3.24 4.06 12.84
CA ASP A 42 -3.14 4.68 14.16
C ASP A 42 -1.69 5.06 14.51
N ASP A 43 -0.72 4.23 14.10
CA ASP A 43 0.71 4.47 14.28
C ASP A 43 1.28 5.50 13.28
N GLY A 44 0.46 6.00 12.35
CA GLY A 44 0.85 6.98 11.33
C GLY A 44 1.89 6.44 10.34
N VAL A 45 1.95 5.11 10.15
CA VAL A 45 2.91 4.47 9.25
C VAL A 45 2.44 4.66 7.80
N PRO A 46 3.28 5.19 6.89
CA PRO A 46 2.89 5.38 5.50
C PRO A 46 2.61 4.06 4.78
N VAL A 47 1.62 4.05 3.89
CA VAL A 47 1.20 2.87 3.14
C VAL A 47 1.54 2.99 1.66
N LEU A 48 2.23 1.99 1.11
CA LEU A 48 2.38 1.80 -0.33
C LEU A 48 1.38 0.74 -0.79
N VAL A 49 0.57 1.06 -1.81
CA VAL A 49 -0.44 0.13 -2.30
C VAL A 49 -0.47 0.14 -3.82
N GLY A 50 -0.76 -1.02 -4.41
CA GLY A 50 -0.92 -1.10 -5.85
C GLY A 50 -2.26 -0.56 -6.35
N ASP A 51 -2.35 -0.43 -7.67
CA ASP A 51 -3.55 -0.04 -8.42
C ASP A 51 -4.41 -1.20 -8.97
N ALA A 52 -4.25 -2.43 -8.49
CA ALA A 52 -4.98 -3.59 -9.03
C ALA A 52 -6.42 -3.70 -8.48
N ARG A 53 -7.21 -4.57 -9.10
CA ARG A 53 -8.47 -5.06 -8.50
C ARG A 53 -8.18 -5.95 -7.29
N GLY A 54 -9.20 -6.26 -6.51
CA GLY A 54 -9.07 -7.18 -5.37
C GLY A 54 -8.49 -6.47 -4.16
N VAL A 55 -7.46 -7.05 -3.52
CA VAL A 55 -6.87 -6.52 -2.28
C VAL A 55 -6.50 -5.05 -2.41
N ASP A 56 -5.78 -4.66 -3.47
CA ASP A 56 -5.37 -3.29 -3.73
C ASP A 56 -6.57 -2.31 -3.65
N THR A 57 -7.66 -2.60 -4.37
CA THR A 57 -8.89 -1.80 -4.31
C THR A 57 -9.55 -1.83 -2.92
N ALA A 58 -9.60 -2.99 -2.26
CA ALA A 58 -10.23 -3.13 -0.95
C ALA A 58 -9.46 -2.38 0.16
N VAL A 59 -8.13 -2.35 0.06
CA VAL A 59 -7.24 -1.56 0.91
C VAL A 59 -7.42 -0.07 0.65
N GLN A 60 -7.44 0.34 -0.62
CA GLN A 60 -7.72 1.73 -0.97
C GLN A 60 -9.09 2.20 -0.44
N LEU A 61 -10.15 1.40 -0.61
CA LEU A 61 -11.47 1.74 -0.01
C LEU A 61 -11.35 1.95 1.50
N TYR A 62 -10.72 1.00 2.21
CA TYR A 62 -10.55 1.10 3.66
C TYR A 62 -9.76 2.35 4.07
N LEU A 63 -8.65 2.67 3.40
CA LEU A 63 -7.84 3.84 3.74
C LEU A 63 -8.56 5.15 3.41
N SER A 64 -9.34 5.17 2.31
CA SER A 64 -10.15 6.33 1.93
C SER A 64 -11.28 6.58 2.93
N ASP A 65 -11.97 5.53 3.39
CA ASP A 65 -13.06 5.64 4.38
C ASP A 65 -12.58 6.23 5.71
N TRP A 66 -11.29 6.06 6.01
CA TRP A 66 -10.65 6.58 7.22
C TRP A 66 -9.87 7.88 6.99
N ASN A 67 -9.99 8.51 5.81
CA ASN A 67 -9.30 9.74 5.44
C ASN A 67 -7.78 9.69 5.68
N VAL A 68 -7.14 8.57 5.32
CA VAL A 68 -5.70 8.40 5.49
C VAL A 68 -4.97 9.10 4.35
N ASP A 69 -4.17 10.12 4.68
CA ASP A 69 -3.42 10.89 3.68
C ASP A 69 -2.05 10.29 3.34
N ALA A 70 -1.43 9.56 4.28
CA ALA A 70 -0.09 8.98 4.15
C ALA A 70 -0.09 7.70 3.29
N VAL A 71 -0.62 7.79 2.07
CA VAL A 71 -0.73 6.68 1.11
C VAL A 71 -0.07 7.07 -0.20
N THR A 72 0.60 6.12 -0.86
CA THR A 72 1.11 6.28 -2.22
C THR A 72 0.67 5.09 -3.08
N VAL A 73 0.05 5.38 -4.22
CA VAL A 73 -0.41 4.37 -5.17
C VAL A 73 0.68 4.06 -6.19
N PHE A 74 0.97 2.79 -6.40
CA PHE A 74 1.92 2.31 -7.40
C PHE A 74 1.18 1.69 -8.57
N CYS A 75 1.62 2.03 -9.79
CA CYS A 75 1.14 1.40 -11.02
C CYS A 75 2.27 1.16 -12.02
N THR A 76 2.10 0.13 -12.85
CA THR A 76 2.93 -0.04 -14.05
C THR A 76 2.21 0.59 -15.23
N GLY A 77 2.84 1.56 -15.89
CA GLY A 77 2.27 2.30 -17.03
C GLY A 77 2.01 3.77 -16.73
N SER A 78 1.22 4.43 -17.58
CA SER A 78 0.97 5.88 -17.52
C SER A 78 -0.13 6.30 -16.54
N THR A 79 -1.13 5.45 -16.32
CA THR A 79 -2.28 5.78 -15.46
C THR A 79 -2.62 4.60 -14.55
N PRO A 80 -2.85 4.83 -13.25
CA PRO A 80 -3.28 3.76 -12.36
C PRO A 80 -4.69 3.28 -12.75
N ARG A 81 -4.96 1.98 -12.62
CA ARG A 81 -6.31 1.45 -12.87
C ARG A 81 -7.31 1.91 -11.80
N ASN A 82 -6.85 2.17 -10.58
CA ASN A 82 -7.62 2.79 -9.52
C ASN A 82 -6.73 3.65 -8.61
N ASN A 83 -7.34 4.70 -8.07
CA ASN A 83 -6.79 5.55 -7.03
C ASN A 83 -7.98 6.22 -6.32
N ILE A 84 -8.58 5.52 -5.36
CA ILE A 84 -9.86 5.93 -4.77
C ILE A 84 -9.73 7.19 -3.93
N GLY A 85 -8.69 7.29 -3.11
CA GLY A 85 -8.46 8.46 -2.24
C GLY A 85 -7.76 9.64 -2.93
N GLY A 86 -7.47 9.55 -4.23
CA GLY A 86 -6.80 10.64 -4.95
C GLY A 86 -5.35 10.89 -4.50
N TRP A 87 -4.68 9.86 -4.00
CA TRP A 87 -3.32 9.96 -3.43
C TRP A 87 -2.24 10.19 -4.51
N PRO A 88 -1.02 10.58 -4.10
CA PRO A 88 0.15 10.58 -4.97
C PRO A 88 0.36 9.23 -5.67
N VAL A 89 0.82 9.28 -6.93
CA VAL A 89 1.02 8.10 -7.77
C VAL A 89 2.50 7.96 -8.16
N THR A 90 3.09 6.81 -7.85
CA THR A 90 4.41 6.41 -8.34
C THR A 90 4.25 5.46 -9.53
N ARG A 91 4.81 5.87 -10.67
CA ARG A 91 4.79 5.08 -11.91
C ARG A 91 6.08 4.29 -12.04
N VAL A 92 5.96 2.98 -12.14
CA VAL A 92 7.09 2.07 -12.31
C VAL A 92 7.22 1.68 -13.78
N LYS A 93 8.43 1.81 -14.32
CA LYS A 93 8.77 1.34 -15.67
C LYS A 93 9.04 -0.16 -15.62
N SER A 94 8.63 -0.86 -16.67
CA SER A 94 8.94 -2.27 -16.87
C SER A 94 9.34 -2.47 -18.32
N ASP A 95 10.31 -3.34 -18.57
CA ASP A 95 10.70 -3.77 -19.92
C ASP A 95 9.92 -5.03 -20.36
N ALA A 96 9.07 -5.57 -19.49
CA ALA A 96 8.22 -6.69 -19.82
C ALA A 96 7.15 -6.30 -20.86
N ARG A 97 6.46 -7.29 -21.43
CA ARG A 97 5.34 -7.02 -22.34
C ARG A 97 4.15 -6.45 -21.54
N PRO A 98 3.56 -5.32 -21.95
CA PRO A 98 2.39 -4.77 -21.28
C PRO A 98 1.26 -5.78 -21.09
N GLY A 99 0.67 -5.80 -19.89
CA GLY A 99 -0.43 -6.68 -19.52
C GLY A 99 -0.03 -8.09 -19.08
N THR A 100 1.26 -8.45 -19.11
CA THR A 100 1.71 -9.71 -18.51
C THR A 100 1.81 -9.62 -16.99
N ARG A 101 1.97 -10.77 -16.35
CA ARG A 101 2.21 -10.84 -14.90
C ARG A 101 3.48 -10.08 -14.52
N GLU A 102 4.57 -10.30 -15.26
CA GLU A 102 5.88 -9.70 -15.02
C GLU A 102 5.81 -8.18 -15.13
N TRP A 103 5.04 -7.67 -16.10
CA TRP A 103 4.75 -6.24 -16.23
C TRP A 103 4.07 -5.69 -14.98
N HIS A 104 3.05 -6.39 -14.47
CA HIS A 104 2.32 -5.96 -13.28
C HIS A 104 3.13 -6.13 -11.99
N SER A 105 4.00 -7.14 -11.88
CA SER A 105 4.83 -7.37 -10.70
C SER A 105 6.00 -6.39 -10.56
N ALA A 106 6.31 -5.61 -11.60
CA ALA A 106 7.36 -4.57 -11.53
C ALA A 106 7.08 -3.55 -10.41
N LYS A 107 5.82 -3.12 -10.28
CA LYS A 107 5.41 -2.19 -9.22
C LYS A 107 5.49 -2.84 -7.83
N ASP A 108 5.17 -4.12 -7.72
CA ASP A 108 5.19 -4.86 -6.46
C ASP A 108 6.61 -5.00 -5.95
N ARG A 109 7.56 -5.25 -6.86
CA ARG A 109 9.00 -5.25 -6.58
C ARG A 109 9.46 -3.89 -6.07
N GLU A 110 9.10 -2.80 -6.75
CA GLU A 110 9.47 -1.46 -6.32
C GLU A 110 8.93 -1.13 -4.93
N MET A 111 7.65 -1.42 -4.67
CA MET A 111 7.05 -1.24 -3.35
C MET A 111 7.80 -2.04 -2.28
N SER A 112 8.19 -3.29 -2.57
CA SER A 112 8.94 -4.13 -1.62
C SER A 112 10.35 -3.62 -1.32
N LEU A 113 10.98 -2.91 -2.27
CA LEU A 113 12.32 -2.33 -2.08
C LEU A 113 12.27 -1.05 -1.24
N LEU A 114 11.17 -0.30 -1.34
CA LEU A 114 10.98 0.98 -0.63
C LEU A 114 10.42 0.80 0.78
N ALA A 115 9.71 -0.30 1.02
CA ALA A 115 9.06 -0.58 2.30
C ALA A 115 9.99 -1.26 3.30
N GLY A 116 9.82 -0.93 4.58
CA GLY A 116 10.48 -1.64 5.68
C GLY A 116 9.84 -3.00 5.99
N ALA A 117 8.56 -3.16 5.64
CA ALA A 117 7.83 -4.41 5.80
C ALA A 117 6.69 -4.57 4.78
N GLY A 118 6.23 -5.81 4.61
CA GLY A 118 5.09 -6.16 3.74
C GLY A 118 3.92 -6.77 4.49
N LEU A 119 2.71 -6.39 4.10
CA LEU A 119 1.47 -7.09 4.45
C LEU A 119 0.87 -7.68 3.16
N VAL A 120 1.02 -9.00 2.99
CA VAL A 120 0.48 -9.70 1.83
C VAL A 120 -0.77 -10.49 2.22
N ILE A 121 -1.90 -10.12 1.62
CA ILE A 121 -3.22 -10.66 1.93
C ILE A 121 -3.56 -11.72 0.87
N TRP A 122 -3.44 -12.99 1.25
CA TRP A 122 -3.52 -14.12 0.31
C TRP A 122 -4.70 -15.04 0.60
N ASP A 123 -5.33 -15.53 -0.47
CA ASP A 123 -6.48 -16.44 -0.47
C ASP A 123 -6.10 -17.93 -0.45
N GLY A 124 -4.81 -18.25 -0.30
CA GLY A 124 -4.33 -19.63 -0.29
C GLY A 124 -4.19 -20.27 -1.68
N THR A 125 -4.61 -19.60 -2.76
CA THR A 125 -4.66 -20.21 -4.11
C THR A 125 -4.10 -19.31 -5.21
N SER A 126 -4.09 -17.99 -5.01
CA SER A 126 -3.61 -17.03 -6.00
C SER A 126 -2.10 -17.11 -6.17
N LYS A 127 -1.65 -17.60 -7.32
CA LYS A 127 -0.21 -17.71 -7.66
C LYS A 127 0.53 -16.37 -7.64
N GLY A 128 -0.18 -15.26 -7.81
CA GLY A 128 0.36 -13.90 -7.88
C GLY A 128 0.82 -13.32 -6.54
N SER A 129 0.32 -13.84 -5.42
CA SER A 129 0.50 -13.25 -4.08
C SER A 129 1.21 -14.20 -3.11
N GLY A 130 1.47 -15.44 -3.52
CA GLY A 130 2.44 -16.29 -2.83
C GLY A 130 3.83 -15.78 -3.16
N PHE A 131 4.58 -15.33 -2.14
CA PHE A 131 6.03 -15.29 -2.23
C PHE A 131 6.50 -16.73 -2.48
N ASN A 132 7.02 -16.99 -3.67
CA ASN A 132 7.74 -18.22 -3.99
C ASN A 132 9.17 -17.84 -4.30
#